data_AF-A0A7S1C5W9-F1
#
_entry.id   AF-A0A7S1C5W9-F1
#
_cell.length_a   1.000
_cell.length_b   1.000
_cell.length_c   1.000
_cell.angle_alpha   90.00
_cell.angle_beta   90.00
_cell.angle_gamma   90.00
#
_symmetry.space_group_name_H-M   'P 1'
#
loop_
_entity.id
_entity.type
_entity.pdbx_description
1 polymer ?
#
loop_
_entity_poly.entity_id
_entity_poly.type
_entity_poly.pdbx_seq_one_letter_code
_entity_poly.pdbx_strand_id
1 'polypeptide(L)'
;GQQLSCLYENRRAAGVTSACRVRVEAAVERRERDFRLDYRLRNSCYLDIDRLCQPEMRSVADADAAAGAAGDGDAEGAVISCLRRVQRDIRSPLCLAEVKRVSGVFSSDALADATLHRACIENVQQFCRNVPVADGAVHECLRARIAEDAAEDAAGRKRGVHNRVSDECIAAERDAVAAESRDVLLNPELRDACAP
;
A
#
# COMPACT_ATOMS: atom_id res chain seq x y z
N GLY A 1 -7.10 -8.62 -15.77
CA GLY A 1 -6.21 -7.54 -15.28
C GLY A 1 -6.79 -6.16 -15.53
N GLN A 2 -6.95 -5.74 -16.78
CA GLN A 2 -7.38 -4.38 -17.15
C GLN A 2 -8.78 -3.97 -16.63
N GLN A 3 -9.74 -4.90 -16.59
CA GLN A 3 -11.11 -4.60 -16.12
C GLN A 3 -11.14 -4.12 -14.66
N LEU A 4 -10.39 -4.75 -13.76
CA LEU A 4 -10.38 -4.35 -12.35
C LEU A 4 -9.69 -2.98 -12.14
N SER A 5 -8.65 -2.67 -12.91
CA SER A 5 -8.02 -1.34 -12.87
C SER A 5 -8.98 -0.24 -13.32
N CYS A 6 -9.70 -0.46 -14.42
CA CYS A 6 -10.72 0.49 -14.90
C CYS A 6 -11.86 0.67 -13.87
N LEU A 7 -12.35 -0.43 -13.28
CA LEU A 7 -13.36 -0.35 -12.23
C LEU A 7 -12.87 0.42 -11.00
N TYR A 8 -11.60 0.28 -10.63
CA TYR A 8 -11.01 1.00 -9.50
C TYR A 8 -10.90 2.50 -9.77
N GLU A 9 -10.41 2.89 -10.95
CA GLU A 9 -10.33 4.30 -11.38
C GLU A 9 -11.72 4.95 -11.45
N ASN A 10 -12.74 4.18 -11.85
CA ASN A 10 -14.12 4.67 -12.00
C ASN A 10 -15.02 4.34 -10.81
N ARG A 11 -14.49 3.84 -9.68
CA ARG A 11 -15.28 3.36 -8.53
C ARG A 11 -16.13 4.44 -7.84
N ARG A 12 -15.93 5.70 -8.22
CA ARG A 12 -16.64 6.88 -7.69
C ARG A 12 -17.50 7.59 -8.74
N ALA A 13 -17.59 7.05 -9.95
CA ALA A 13 -18.46 7.60 -10.98
C ALA A 13 -19.92 7.65 -10.50
N ALA A 14 -20.67 8.63 -11.01
CA ALA A 14 -22.09 8.78 -10.69
C ALA A 14 -22.85 7.48 -11.03
N GLY A 15 -23.65 6.99 -10.08
CA GLY A 15 -24.40 5.74 -10.23
C GLY A 15 -23.69 4.49 -9.71
N VAL A 16 -22.42 4.56 -9.30
CA VAL A 16 -21.76 3.45 -8.60
C VAL A 16 -22.24 3.37 -7.15
N THR A 17 -22.74 2.20 -6.74
CA THR A 17 -23.22 1.98 -5.37
C THR A 17 -22.07 1.84 -4.38
N SER A 18 -22.30 2.19 -3.12
CA SER A 18 -21.32 1.99 -2.03
C SER A 18 -20.90 0.52 -1.91
N ALA A 19 -21.83 -0.42 -2.09
CA ALA A 19 -21.54 -1.84 -2.08
C ALA A 19 -20.59 -2.27 -3.21
N CYS A 20 -20.78 -1.75 -4.43
CA CYS A 20 -19.86 -2.00 -5.54
C CYS A 20 -18.47 -1.45 -5.24
N ARG A 21 -18.39 -0.19 -4.76
CA ARG A 21 -17.14 0.46 -4.40
C ARG A 21 -16.33 -0.36 -3.38
N VAL A 22 -16.95 -0.76 -2.27
CA VAL A 22 -16.30 -1.58 -1.23
C VAL A 22 -15.79 -2.91 -1.79
N ARG A 23 -16.54 -3.56 -2.68
CA ARG A 23 -16.12 -4.82 -3.30
C ARG A 23 -14.95 -4.63 -4.27
N VAL A 24 -14.93 -3.53 -5.02
CA VAL A 24 -13.84 -3.18 -5.95
C VAL A 24 -12.58 -2.84 -5.16
N GLU A 25 -12.67 -2.03 -4.11
CA GLU A 25 -11.56 -1.69 -3.21
C GLU A 25 -10.98 -2.96 -2.59
N ALA A 26 -11.80 -3.80 -1.96
CA ALA A 26 -11.34 -5.08 -1.40
C ALA A 26 -10.77 -6.08 -2.44
N ALA A 27 -11.18 -5.98 -3.70
CA ALA A 27 -10.60 -6.79 -4.78
C ALA A 27 -9.24 -6.26 -5.23
N VAL A 28 -9.06 -4.94 -5.28
CA VAL A 28 -7.78 -4.30 -5.58
C VAL A 28 -6.79 -4.53 -4.44
N GLU A 29 -7.18 -4.24 -3.21
CA GLU A 29 -6.37 -4.52 -2.02
C GLU A 29 -5.77 -5.94 -2.04
N ARG A 30 -6.61 -6.97 -2.21
CA ARG A 30 -6.13 -8.35 -2.29
C ARG A 30 -5.16 -8.58 -3.45
N ARG A 31 -5.40 -7.95 -4.61
CA ARG A 31 -4.51 -8.06 -5.78
C ARG A 31 -3.15 -7.41 -5.51
N GLU A 32 -3.14 -6.21 -4.93
CA GLU A 32 -1.93 -5.42 -4.78
C GLU A 32 -1.07 -5.83 -3.57
N ARG A 33 -1.62 -6.63 -2.64
CA ARG A 33 -0.85 -7.25 -1.56
C ARG A 33 -0.16 -8.57 -1.93
N ASP A 34 -0.58 -9.22 -3.01
CA ASP A 34 0.02 -10.49 -3.47
C ASP A 34 0.42 -10.43 -4.95
N PHE A 35 1.73 -10.39 -5.20
CA PHE A 35 2.27 -10.32 -6.56
C PHE A 35 1.84 -11.49 -7.45
N ARG A 36 1.45 -12.64 -6.87
CA ARG A 36 0.97 -13.80 -7.63
C ARG A 36 -0.41 -13.57 -8.22
N LEU A 37 -1.23 -12.74 -7.56
CA LEU A 37 -2.57 -12.34 -8.00
C LEU A 37 -2.52 -11.21 -9.04
N ASP A 38 -1.44 -10.42 -9.04
CA ASP A 38 -1.19 -9.43 -10.07
C ASP A 38 -0.42 -10.04 -11.26
N TYR A 39 -1.17 -10.59 -12.22
CA TYR A 39 -0.59 -11.14 -13.44
C TYR A 39 0.30 -10.15 -14.21
N ARG A 40 -0.04 -8.85 -14.24
CA ARG A 40 0.74 -7.86 -15.00
C ARG A 40 2.10 -7.64 -14.36
N LEU A 41 2.12 -7.45 -13.04
CA LEU A 41 3.35 -7.31 -12.27
C LEU A 41 4.19 -8.58 -12.38
N ARG A 42 3.60 -9.75 -12.09
CA ARG A 42 4.29 -11.05 -12.14
C ARG A 42 4.94 -11.30 -13.50
N ASN A 43 4.18 -11.09 -14.58
CA ASN A 43 4.67 -11.35 -15.93
C ASN A 43 5.73 -10.35 -16.38
N SER A 44 5.59 -9.07 -16.01
CA SER A 44 6.53 -8.03 -16.44
C SER A 44 7.84 -8.03 -15.63
N CYS A 45 7.77 -8.48 -14.37
CA CYS A 45 8.87 -8.46 -13.42
C CYS A 45 9.52 -9.82 -13.14
N TYR A 46 9.13 -10.91 -13.81
CA TYR A 46 9.59 -12.25 -13.42
C TYR A 46 11.11 -12.39 -13.32
N LEU A 47 11.87 -11.84 -14.28
CA LEU A 47 13.34 -11.86 -14.27
C LEU A 47 13.93 -10.97 -13.18
N ASP A 48 13.33 -9.80 -12.95
CA ASP A 48 13.80 -8.85 -11.93
C ASP A 48 13.52 -9.39 -10.53
N ILE A 49 12.39 -10.08 -10.31
CA ILE A 49 12.07 -10.77 -9.06
C ILE A 49 13.10 -11.86 -8.78
N ASP A 50 13.38 -12.72 -9.76
CA ASP A 50 14.34 -13.83 -9.60
C ASP A 50 15.76 -13.33 -9.28
N ARG A 51 16.16 -12.19 -9.85
CA ARG A 51 17.50 -11.63 -9.68
C ARG A 51 17.65 -10.73 -8.45
N LEU A 52 16.66 -9.90 -8.14
CA LEU A 52 16.76 -8.83 -7.15
C LEU A 52 16.01 -9.13 -5.85
N CYS A 53 14.98 -9.99 -5.89
CA CYS A 53 14.07 -10.26 -4.79
C CYS A 53 13.93 -11.77 -4.49
N GLN A 54 14.97 -12.55 -4.77
CA GLN A 54 14.99 -13.99 -4.53
C GLN A 54 14.71 -14.37 -3.06
N PRO A 55 15.27 -13.66 -2.05
CA PRO A 55 14.98 -13.98 -0.64
C PRO A 55 13.50 -13.84 -0.30
N GLU A 56 12.86 -12.76 -0.75
CA GLU A 56 11.43 -12.53 -0.55
C GLU A 56 10.55 -13.50 -1.33
N MET A 57 10.99 -13.93 -2.51
CA MET A 57 10.28 -14.98 -3.26
C MET A 57 10.32 -16.31 -2.52
N ARG A 58 11.46 -16.65 -1.89
CA ARG A 58 11.60 -17.85 -1.07
C ARG A 58 10.75 -17.77 0.20
N SER A 59 10.73 -16.63 0.89
CA SER A 59 9.91 -16.48 2.10
C SER A 59 8.42 -16.67 1.81
N VAL A 60 7.92 -16.20 0.66
CA VAL A 60 6.55 -16.48 0.21
C VAL A 60 6.33 -17.97 -0.04
N ALA A 61 7.26 -18.65 -0.71
CA ALA A 61 7.15 -20.08 -0.98
C ALA A 61 7.20 -20.93 0.32
N ASP A 62 8.06 -20.54 1.27
CA ASP A 62 8.16 -21.19 2.58
C ASP A 62 6.87 -20.97 3.39
N ALA A 63 6.29 -19.77 3.35
CA ALA A 63 5.02 -19.48 3.98
C ALA A 63 3.86 -20.29 3.36
N ASP A 64 3.82 -20.42 2.02
CA ASP A 64 2.84 -21.26 1.32
C ASP A 64 2.98 -22.74 1.70
N ALA A 65 4.21 -23.24 1.85
CA ALA A 65 4.49 -24.62 2.26
C ALA A 65 4.13 -24.86 3.73
N ALA A 66 4.33 -23.84 4.58
CA ALA A 66 3.95 -23.87 5.99
C ALA A 66 2.43 -23.71 6.20
N ALA A 67 1.68 -23.17 5.22
CA ALA A 67 0.25 -22.85 5.30
C ALA A 67 -0.71 -24.06 5.48
N GLY A 68 -0.20 -25.26 5.79
CA GLY A 68 -0.94 -26.25 6.58
C GLY A 68 -1.20 -25.81 8.03
N ALA A 69 -0.53 -24.75 8.50
CA ALA A 69 -0.81 -24.02 9.73
C ALA A 69 -0.74 -22.51 9.39
N ALA A 70 -1.75 -21.74 9.83
CA ALA A 70 -1.90 -20.29 9.65
C ALA A 70 -0.57 -19.55 9.36
N GLY A 71 -0.28 -19.32 8.08
CA GLY A 71 0.98 -18.71 7.65
C GLY A 71 1.05 -17.25 8.08
N ASP A 72 2.18 -16.88 8.69
CA ASP A 72 2.46 -15.52 9.16
C ASP A 72 2.22 -14.50 8.05
N GLY A 73 1.43 -13.47 8.36
CA GLY A 73 1.14 -12.35 7.46
C GLY A 73 2.38 -11.59 6.99
N ASP A 74 3.56 -11.91 7.53
CA ASP A 74 4.85 -11.28 7.21
C ASP A 74 5.36 -11.53 5.80
N ALA A 75 4.98 -12.64 5.17
CA ALA A 75 5.32 -12.91 3.77
C ALA A 75 4.40 -12.16 2.78
N GLU A 76 3.22 -11.71 3.20
CA GLU A 76 2.30 -10.94 2.36
C GLU A 76 2.96 -9.62 1.92
N GLY A 77 2.96 -9.36 0.62
CA GLY A 77 3.57 -8.16 0.02
C GLY A 77 5.11 -8.12 0.01
N ALA A 78 5.81 -9.14 0.52
CA ALA A 78 7.27 -9.12 0.64
C ALA A 78 7.99 -8.84 -0.70
N VAL A 79 7.58 -9.54 -1.77
CA VAL A 79 8.16 -9.34 -3.12
C VAL A 79 7.89 -7.94 -3.65
N ILE A 80 6.68 -7.40 -3.42
CA ILE A 80 6.31 -6.06 -3.89
C ILE A 80 7.09 -4.98 -3.15
N SER A 81 7.25 -5.12 -1.83
CA SER A 81 8.08 -4.25 -1.00
C SER A 81 9.54 -4.26 -1.47
N CYS A 82 10.09 -5.44 -1.79
CA CYS A 82 11.42 -5.55 -2.39
C CYS A 82 11.51 -4.79 -3.73
N LEU A 83 10.60 -5.03 -4.67
CA LEU A 83 10.60 -4.36 -5.98
C LEU A 83 10.57 -2.82 -5.87
N ARG A 84 9.83 -2.28 -4.89
CA ARG A 84 9.79 -0.84 -4.59
C ARG A 84 11.10 -0.31 -4.01
N ARG A 85 11.82 -1.13 -3.25
CA ARG A 85 13.14 -0.79 -2.69
C ARG A 85 14.22 -0.79 -3.79
N VAL A 86 14.22 -1.80 -4.65
CA VAL A 86 15.23 -1.98 -5.73
C VAL A 86 14.83 -1.30 -7.05
N GLN A 87 13.84 -0.40 -7.04
CA GLN A 87 13.28 0.21 -8.25
C GLN A 87 14.33 0.82 -9.19
N ARG A 88 15.43 1.35 -8.64
CA ARG A 88 16.55 1.94 -9.42
C ARG A 88 17.39 0.90 -10.17
N ASP A 89 17.36 -0.36 -9.73
CA ASP A 89 18.13 -1.47 -10.29
C ASP A 89 17.31 -2.28 -11.33
N ILE A 90 15.99 -2.04 -11.40
CA ILE A 90 15.10 -2.67 -12.37
C ILE A 90 15.41 -2.15 -13.78
N ARG A 91 15.86 -3.05 -14.65
CA ARG A 91 16.22 -2.70 -16.04
C ARG A 91 15.06 -2.85 -17.01
N SER A 92 14.08 -3.70 -16.70
CA SER A 92 12.91 -3.90 -17.55
C SER A 92 12.00 -2.67 -17.47
N PRO A 93 11.78 -1.93 -18.56
CA PRO A 93 10.87 -0.78 -18.54
C PRO A 93 9.43 -1.22 -18.26
N LEU A 94 9.05 -2.44 -18.68
CA LEU A 94 7.75 -3.02 -18.39
C LEU A 94 7.59 -3.32 -16.90
N CYS A 95 8.61 -3.92 -16.27
CA CYS A 95 8.57 -4.15 -14.82
C CYS A 95 8.49 -2.83 -14.05
N LEU A 96 9.36 -1.87 -14.40
CA LEU A 96 9.39 -0.57 -13.76
C LEU A 96 8.03 0.14 -13.85
N ALA A 97 7.37 0.08 -15.00
CA ALA A 97 6.03 0.64 -15.18
C ALA A 97 4.99 -0.03 -14.27
N GLU A 98 5.02 -1.36 -14.12
CA GLU A 98 4.11 -2.06 -13.21
C GLU A 98 4.42 -1.78 -11.73
N VAL A 99 5.70 -1.68 -11.33
CA VAL A 99 6.08 -1.30 -9.97
C VAL A 99 5.60 0.11 -9.63
N LYS A 100 5.69 1.05 -10.58
CA LYS A 100 5.13 2.40 -10.44
C LYS A 100 3.61 2.39 -10.34
N ARG A 101 2.94 1.57 -11.17
CA ARG A 101 1.48 1.43 -11.11
C ARG A 101 1.02 0.93 -9.74
N VAL A 102 1.63 -0.14 -9.23
CA VAL A 102 1.32 -0.70 -7.90
C VAL A 102 1.58 0.35 -6.82
N SER A 103 2.72 1.04 -6.88
CA SER A 103 3.06 2.12 -5.93
C SER A 103 2.07 3.28 -5.98
N GLY A 104 1.53 3.61 -7.15
CA GLY A 104 0.50 4.65 -7.30
C GLY A 104 -0.87 4.24 -6.74
N VAL A 105 -1.17 2.93 -6.70
CA VAL A 105 -2.33 2.43 -5.95
C VAL A 105 -2.09 2.59 -4.46
N PHE A 106 -0.91 2.24 -3.97
CA PHE A 106 -0.57 2.41 -2.54
C PHE A 106 -0.66 3.85 -2.07
N SER A 107 -0.18 4.82 -2.85
CA SER A 107 -0.31 6.24 -2.48
C SER A 107 -1.76 6.74 -2.53
N SER A 108 -2.62 6.10 -3.32
CA SER A 108 -4.06 6.40 -3.33
C SER A 108 -4.81 5.69 -2.20
N ASP A 109 -4.35 4.53 -1.77
CA ASP A 109 -5.03 3.59 -0.89
C ASP A 109 -4.02 2.86 -0.02
N ALA A 110 -3.84 3.40 1.18
CA ALA A 110 -2.88 2.89 2.16
C ALA A 110 -3.11 1.41 2.50
N LEU A 111 -4.36 0.92 2.45
CA LEU A 111 -4.69 -0.45 2.82
C LEU A 111 -4.40 -1.46 1.69
N ALA A 112 -4.15 -0.98 0.46
CA ALA A 112 -3.68 -1.82 -0.62
C ALA A 112 -2.20 -2.23 -0.44
N ASP A 113 -1.41 -1.48 0.32
CA ASP A 113 -0.03 -1.84 0.68
C ASP A 113 -0.05 -2.81 1.87
N ALA A 114 0.57 -3.99 1.73
CA ALA A 114 0.55 -5.02 2.77
C ALA A 114 1.22 -4.57 4.08
N THR A 115 2.29 -3.78 4.00
CA THR A 115 3.01 -3.28 5.17
C THR A 115 2.15 -2.28 5.94
N LEU A 116 1.53 -1.33 5.23
CA LEU A 116 0.62 -0.35 5.84
C LEU A 116 -0.66 -1.01 6.35
N HIS A 117 -1.25 -1.94 5.60
CA HIS A 117 -2.43 -2.67 6.04
C HIS A 117 -2.15 -3.38 7.38
N ARG A 118 -1.05 -4.14 7.47
CA ARG A 118 -0.69 -4.85 8.71
C ARG A 118 -0.46 -3.90 9.88
N ALA A 119 0.28 -2.83 9.65
CA ALA A 119 0.69 -1.91 10.70
C ALA A 119 -0.44 -0.95 11.15
N CYS A 120 -1.32 -0.54 10.24
CA CYS A 120 -2.24 0.58 10.43
C CYS A 120 -3.72 0.23 10.45
N ILE A 121 -4.16 -0.99 10.10
CA ILE A 121 -5.60 -1.28 9.94
C ILE A 121 -6.43 -0.93 11.19
N GLU A 122 -5.92 -1.21 12.39
CA GLU A 122 -6.61 -0.87 13.64
C GLU A 122 -6.67 0.65 13.87
N ASN A 123 -5.58 1.37 13.58
CA ASN A 123 -5.55 2.83 13.69
C ASN A 123 -6.47 3.49 12.65
N VAL A 124 -6.56 2.94 11.44
CA VAL A 124 -7.49 3.40 10.40
C VAL A 124 -8.94 3.21 10.86
N GLN A 125 -9.28 2.05 11.41
CA GLN A 125 -10.62 1.78 11.95
C GLN A 125 -10.97 2.69 13.13
N GLN A 126 -9.98 3.05 13.95
CA GLN A 126 -10.21 3.87 15.13
C GLN A 126 -10.30 5.37 14.81
N PHE A 127 -9.36 5.88 14.01
CA PHE A 127 -9.17 7.32 13.80
C PHE A 127 -9.68 7.80 12.44
N CYS A 128 -9.68 6.93 11.42
CA CYS A 128 -9.92 7.30 10.03
C CYS A 128 -11.14 6.60 9.40
N ARG A 129 -12.01 5.96 10.19
CA ARG A 129 -13.15 5.14 9.68
C ARG A 129 -14.11 5.84 8.71
N ASN A 130 -14.23 7.16 8.83
CA ASN A 130 -15.15 7.97 8.03
C ASN A 130 -14.46 8.61 6.83
N VAL A 131 -13.17 8.34 6.64
CA VAL A 131 -12.38 8.90 5.57
C VAL A 131 -12.56 8.03 4.32
N PRO A 132 -12.80 8.64 3.15
CA PRO A 132 -12.86 7.91 1.90
C PRO A 132 -11.53 7.20 1.60
N VAL A 133 -11.56 5.94 1.17
CA VAL A 133 -10.36 5.21 0.70
C VAL A 133 -10.06 5.58 -0.76
N ALA A 134 -9.57 6.80 -0.98
CA ALA A 134 -9.04 7.25 -2.26
C ALA A 134 -8.13 8.45 -2.09
N ASP A 135 -7.34 8.72 -3.13
CA ASP A 135 -6.62 9.97 -3.32
C ASP A 135 -5.70 10.31 -2.14
N GLY A 136 -5.23 9.28 -1.43
CA GLY A 136 -4.36 9.43 -0.27
C GLY A 136 -5.06 9.93 0.99
N ALA A 137 -6.38 10.03 1.03
CA ALA A 137 -7.09 10.61 2.18
C ALA A 137 -6.85 9.84 3.50
N VAL A 138 -6.68 8.51 3.44
CA VAL A 138 -6.29 7.71 4.61
C VAL A 138 -4.89 8.07 5.09
N HIS A 139 -3.93 8.26 4.17
CA HIS A 139 -2.59 8.73 4.50
C HIS A 139 -2.63 10.11 5.16
N GLU A 140 -3.40 11.05 4.61
CA GLU A 140 -3.57 12.39 5.17
C GLU A 140 -4.12 12.33 6.61
N CYS A 141 -5.15 11.52 6.83
CA CYS A 141 -5.72 11.31 8.16
C CYS A 141 -4.69 10.74 9.16
N LEU A 142 -3.95 9.70 8.76
CA LEU A 142 -2.90 9.11 9.60
C LEU A 142 -1.79 10.13 9.91
N ARG A 143 -1.30 10.86 8.90
CA ARG A 143 -0.26 11.91 9.06
C ARG A 143 -0.71 13.00 10.03
N ALA A 144 -1.95 13.46 9.91
CA ALA A 144 -2.53 14.45 10.83
C ALA A 144 -2.56 13.92 12.27
N ARG A 145 -3.01 12.67 12.47
CA ARG A 145 -3.08 12.06 13.81
C ARG A 145 -1.70 11.82 14.42
N ILE A 146 -0.73 11.39 13.62
CA ILE A 146 0.66 11.23 14.06
C ILE A 146 1.24 12.57 14.52
N ALA A 147 0.96 13.66 13.79
CA ALA A 147 1.39 15.00 14.17
C ALA A 147 0.72 15.48 15.46
N GLU A 148 -0.58 15.21 15.64
CA GLU A 148 -1.28 15.50 16.89
C GLU A 148 -0.68 14.75 18.08
N ASP A 149 -0.37 13.46 17.93
CA ASP A 149 0.26 12.64 18.99
C ASP A 149 1.65 13.19 19.36
N ALA A 150 2.46 13.57 18.37
CA ALA A 150 3.76 14.18 18.59
C ALA A 150 3.66 15.55 19.30
N ALA A 151 2.66 16.37 18.95
CA ALA A 151 2.44 17.66 19.59
C ALA A 151 2.01 17.52 21.06
N GLU A 152 1.23 16.48 21.39
CA GLU A 152 0.85 16.22 22.77
C GLU A 152 2.00 15.70 23.62
N ASP A 153 2.86 14.84 23.07
CA ASP A 153 4.10 14.41 23.73
C ASP A 153 5.01 15.59 24.02
N ALA A 154 5.21 16.49 23.04
CA ALA A 154 5.99 17.71 23.21
C ALA A 154 5.40 18.65 24.28
N ALA A 155 4.08 18.65 24.45
CA ALA A 155 3.37 19.40 25.47
C ALA A 155 3.31 18.70 26.84
N GLY A 156 3.90 17.50 26.99
CA GLY A 156 3.88 16.71 28.22
C GLY A 156 2.50 16.13 28.57
N ARG A 157 1.53 16.14 27.64
CA ARG A 157 0.18 15.58 27.83
C ARG A 157 0.18 14.14 27.33
N LYS A 158 0.22 13.16 28.25
CA LYS A 158 0.22 11.74 27.86
C LYS A 158 -1.20 11.26 27.56
N ARG A 159 -1.52 11.01 26.28
CA ARG A 159 -2.67 10.18 25.89
C ARG A 159 -2.43 8.71 26.29
N GLY A 160 -3.51 8.01 26.66
CA GLY A 160 -3.47 6.58 26.88
C GLY A 160 -3.03 5.85 25.60
N VAL A 161 -2.29 4.74 25.74
CA VAL A 161 -1.72 3.97 24.62
C VAL A 161 -2.76 3.62 23.55
N HIS A 162 -3.98 3.25 23.97
CA HIS A 162 -5.09 2.91 23.07
C HIS A 162 -5.68 4.10 22.31
N ASN A 163 -5.29 5.34 22.59
CA ASN A 163 -5.81 6.54 21.91
C ASN A 163 -4.73 7.23 21.07
N ARG A 164 -3.72 6.46 20.64
CA ARG A 164 -2.57 6.91 19.87
C ARG A 164 -2.37 6.01 18.66
N VAL A 165 -1.71 6.54 17.64
CA VAL A 165 -1.24 5.73 16.51
C VAL A 165 -0.10 4.82 17.00
N SER A 166 -0.09 3.57 16.54
CA SER A 166 0.95 2.60 16.93
C SER A 166 2.31 2.99 16.34
N ASP A 167 3.39 2.61 17.02
CA ASP A 167 4.76 2.84 16.53
C ASP A 167 5.01 2.14 15.17
N GLU A 168 4.41 0.97 14.98
CA GLU A 168 4.44 0.22 13.72
C GLU A 168 3.78 1.01 12.58
N CYS A 169 2.59 1.59 12.83
CA CYS A 169 1.91 2.40 11.83
C CYS A 169 2.68 3.70 11.52
N ILE A 170 3.26 4.34 12.55
CA ILE A 170 4.11 5.52 12.38
C ILE A 170 5.31 5.21 11.49
N ALA A 171 5.97 4.06 11.70
CA ALA A 171 7.10 3.64 10.88
C ALA A 171 6.67 3.38 9.43
N ALA A 172 5.58 2.62 9.23
CA ALA A 172 5.07 2.32 7.89
C ALA A 172 4.66 3.57 7.11
N GLU A 173 4.01 4.54 7.76
CA GLU A 173 3.62 5.80 7.12
C GLU A 173 4.84 6.67 6.75
N ARG A 174 5.89 6.66 7.57
CA ARG A 174 7.16 7.33 7.23
C ARG A 174 7.83 6.71 6.01
N ASP A 175 7.80 5.38 5.90
CA ASP A 175 8.32 4.67 4.73
C ASP A 175 7.49 4.97 3.48
N ALA A 176 6.17 5.14 3.62
CA ALA A 176 5.29 5.58 2.54
C ALA A 176 5.67 6.99 2.04
N VAL A 177 5.86 7.95 2.95
CA VAL A 177 6.35 9.31 2.62
C VAL A 177 7.72 9.27 1.95
N ALA A 178 8.62 8.42 2.44
CA ALA A 178 9.94 8.21 1.83
C ALA A 178 9.83 7.56 0.43
N ALA A 179 8.81 6.75 0.16
CA ALA A 179 8.52 6.25 -1.18
C ALA A 179 7.97 7.34 -2.10
N GLU A 180 7.05 8.19 -1.62
CA GLU A 180 6.50 9.32 -2.37
C GLU A 180 7.57 10.33 -2.79
N SER A 181 8.51 10.66 -1.90
CA SER A 181 9.61 11.58 -2.21
C SER A 181 10.62 11.05 -3.24
N ARG A 182 10.64 9.74 -3.50
CA ARG A 182 11.54 9.13 -4.50
C ARG A 182 10.99 9.21 -5.92
N ASP A 183 9.67 9.32 -6.09
CA ASP A 183 9.01 9.46 -7.39
C ASP A 183 7.85 10.45 -7.27
N VAL A 184 8.03 11.62 -7.89
CA VAL A 184 7.07 12.73 -7.87
C VAL A 184 5.67 12.33 -8.32
N LEU A 185 5.55 11.29 -9.16
CA LEU A 185 4.28 10.77 -9.66
C LEU A 185 3.50 9.95 -8.63
N LEU A 186 4.11 9.61 -7.50
CA LEU A 186 3.45 8.92 -6.40
C LEU A 186 2.76 9.89 -5.43
N ASN A 187 3.17 11.16 -5.39
CA ASN A 187 2.49 12.18 -4.62
C ASN A 187 1.11 12.47 -5.26
N PRO A 188 -0.02 12.27 -4.55
CA PRO A 188 -1.35 12.48 -5.12
C PRO A 188 -1.58 13.90 -5.63
N GLU A 189 -1.16 14.93 -4.89
CA GLU A 189 -1.32 16.34 -5.27
C GLU A 189 -0.56 16.67 -6.56
N LEU A 190 0.69 16.21 -6.67
CA LEU A 190 1.51 16.45 -7.86
C LEU A 190 1.06 15.60 -9.04
N ARG A 191 0.62 14.36 -8.79
CA ARG A 191 0.06 13.49 -9.83
C ARG A 191 -1.16 14.12 -10.48
N ASP A 192 -2.06 14.69 -9.69
CA ASP A 192 -3.27 15.34 -10.19
C ASP A 192 -2.94 16.67 -10.88
N ALA A 193 -2.00 17.45 -10.33
CA ALA A 193 -1.53 18.70 -10.94
C ALA A 193 -0.76 18.49 -12.25
N CYS A 194 -0.13 17.32 -12.43
CA CYS A 194 0.65 16.97 -13.62
C CYS A 194 -0.10 16.03 -14.58
N ALA A 195 -1.38 15.76 -14.36
CA ALA A 195 -2.20 14.98 -15.28
C ALA A 195 -2.43 15.77 -16.60
N PRO A 196 -2.22 15.16 -17.78
CA PRO A 196 -2.30 15.82 -19.08
C PRO A 196 -3.72 16.18 -19.53
#